data_AF-A0A0C2WQ78-F1
#
_entry.id   AF-A0A0C2WQ78-F1
#
_cell.length_a   1.000
_cell.length_b   1.000
_cell.length_c   1.000
_cell.angle_alpha   90.00
_cell.angle_beta   90.00
_cell.angle_gamma   90.00
#
_symmetry.space_group_name_H-M   'P 1'
#
loop_
_entity.id
_entity.type
_entity.pdbx_description
1 polymer ?
#
loop_
_entity_poly.entity_id
_entity_poly.type
_entity_poly.pdbx_seq_one_letter_code
_entity_poly.pdbx_strand_id
1 'polypeptide(L)'
;MTNYNAITHPSQPNYVAAVAGTNFGINDDGYYDIPANESSVFDLLENKGLKWKAYNEDIPDSGYTAYSANNGSYVRKHNPAIIFDNIGLNQTRSANVVSAAQFKVDIQNNNVPAYSFYTPNITNDGHNTDGTFAGNWLDGFLKSTIANATFVEDALILITFDESETYTERNQIWTCLIGGVIPQNLKNTTDDTFYTHYSALHTVELNWDLGDLGKGDTNKTLSNVFAFAAPALGYSNVNVTDIPFLNNTITGILTNNSWNATSSGNSSSSSGGSGGSQGNGSVGAVHVPVAAAIFAVLAAFVPYLF
;
A
#
# COMPACT_ATOMS: atom_id res chain seq x y z
N MET A 1 0.93 11.32 -11.23
CA MET A 1 2.07 11.70 -10.36
C MET A 1 3.36 11.38 -11.11
N THR A 2 4.32 12.30 -11.12
CA THR A 2 5.60 12.12 -11.83
C THR A 2 6.79 11.97 -10.88
N ASN A 3 6.55 11.89 -9.57
CA ASN A 3 7.60 11.73 -8.55
C ASN A 3 7.10 10.99 -7.30
N TYR A 4 6.33 9.92 -7.51
CA TYR A 4 5.89 9.01 -6.44
C TYR A 4 6.84 7.81 -6.39
N ASN A 5 7.35 7.49 -5.20
CA ASN A 5 8.39 6.47 -5.03
C ASN A 5 7.97 5.45 -3.96
N ALA A 6 8.24 4.18 -4.21
CA ALA A 6 8.16 3.16 -3.18
C ALA A 6 9.25 3.37 -2.12
N ILE A 7 9.18 2.63 -1.01
CA ILE A 7 10.03 2.85 0.18
C ILE A 7 11.30 1.99 0.17
N THR A 8 11.18 0.77 -0.36
CA THR A 8 12.24 -0.24 -0.37
C THR A 8 11.91 -1.32 -1.40
N HIS A 9 12.70 -2.38 -1.43
CA HIS A 9 12.32 -3.66 -2.01
C HIS A 9 12.26 -4.79 -0.95
N PRO A 10 11.58 -5.92 -1.22
CA PRO A 10 10.64 -6.19 -2.35
C PRO A 10 9.20 -5.73 -2.07
N SER A 11 8.18 -6.34 -2.69
CA SER A 11 6.75 -6.03 -2.56
C SER A 11 6.24 -5.89 -1.12
N GLN A 12 6.34 -6.95 -0.32
CA GLN A 12 5.72 -7.01 1.01
C GLN A 12 6.05 -5.84 1.95
N PRO A 13 7.32 -5.41 2.11
CA PRO A 13 7.62 -4.28 2.98
C PRO A 13 6.98 -2.96 2.52
N ASN A 14 6.66 -2.79 1.23
CA ASN A 14 5.95 -1.62 0.73
C ASN A 14 4.46 -1.62 1.07
N TYR A 15 3.79 -2.78 0.99
CA TYR A 15 2.41 -2.93 1.47
C TYR A 15 2.30 -2.59 2.96
N VAL A 16 3.24 -3.07 3.77
CA VAL A 16 3.29 -2.77 5.21
C VAL A 16 3.60 -1.29 5.45
N ALA A 17 4.57 -0.73 4.72
CA ALA A 17 4.92 0.69 4.80
C ALA A 17 3.73 1.62 4.51
N ALA A 18 2.88 1.26 3.54
CA ALA A 18 1.71 2.03 3.14
C ALA A 18 0.62 2.12 4.23
N VAL A 19 0.57 1.17 5.17
CA VAL A 19 -0.44 1.16 6.24
C VAL A 19 0.12 1.46 7.62
N ALA A 20 1.43 1.39 7.82
CA ALA A 20 2.04 1.47 9.15
C ALA A 20 3.17 2.49 9.31
N GLY A 21 3.57 3.18 8.23
CA GLY A 21 4.68 4.14 8.29
C GLY A 21 6.04 3.47 8.48
N THR A 22 6.13 2.14 8.38
CA THR A 22 7.36 1.35 8.52
C THR A 22 7.16 0.00 7.84
N ASN A 23 8.24 -0.68 7.46
CA ASN A 23 8.22 -2.08 7.06
C ASN A 23 8.55 -3.04 8.22
N PHE A 24 8.74 -2.52 9.44
CA PHE A 24 9.17 -3.27 10.63
C PHE A 24 10.47 -4.07 10.46
N GLY A 25 11.28 -3.80 9.44
CA GLY A 25 12.48 -4.57 9.16
C GLY A 25 12.32 -5.75 8.19
N ILE A 26 11.11 -5.96 7.64
CA ILE A 26 10.86 -6.95 6.59
C ILE A 26 11.66 -6.57 5.34
N ASN A 27 12.40 -7.53 4.79
CA ASN A 27 13.30 -7.31 3.66
C ASN A 27 13.22 -8.38 2.57
N ASP A 28 12.23 -9.25 2.66
CA ASP A 28 11.86 -10.24 1.66
C ASP A 28 10.34 -10.40 1.62
N ASP A 29 9.86 -11.29 0.75
CA ASP A 29 8.45 -11.63 0.55
C ASP A 29 8.03 -12.87 1.36
N GLY A 30 8.59 -13.01 2.57
CA GLY A 30 8.36 -14.15 3.45
C GLY A 30 7.00 -14.16 4.15
N TYR A 31 6.77 -15.23 4.92
CA TYR A 31 5.66 -15.26 5.86
C TYR A 31 6.07 -14.47 7.12
N TYR A 32 5.38 -13.37 7.45
CA TYR A 32 5.65 -12.55 8.64
C TYR A 32 4.38 -12.24 9.41
N ASP A 33 4.41 -12.30 10.73
CA ASP A 33 3.40 -11.72 11.59
C ASP A 33 3.99 -10.46 12.21
N ILE A 34 3.26 -9.36 12.12
CA ILE A 34 3.62 -8.16 12.84
C ILE A 34 2.98 -8.26 14.23
N PRO A 35 3.76 -8.16 15.32
CA PRO A 35 3.26 -8.34 16.68
C PRO A 35 2.04 -7.49 17.01
N ALA A 36 1.12 -8.04 17.81
CA ALA A 36 -0.19 -7.42 18.09
C ALA A 36 -0.13 -6.06 18.81
N ASN A 37 1.02 -5.69 19.40
CA ASN A 37 1.23 -4.40 20.04
C ASN A 37 1.66 -3.30 19.04
N GLU A 38 1.96 -3.65 17.80
CA GLU A 38 2.25 -2.67 16.75
C GLU A 38 0.95 -2.15 16.13
N SER A 39 0.93 -0.85 15.82
CA SER A 39 -0.24 -0.18 15.26
C SER A 39 -0.05 0.20 13.79
N SER A 40 -1.18 0.25 13.09
CA SER A 40 -1.36 0.63 11.69
C SER A 40 -2.50 1.65 11.57
N VAL A 41 -2.74 2.15 10.36
CA VAL A 41 -3.86 3.04 10.04
C VAL A 41 -5.21 2.44 10.41
N PHE A 42 -5.35 1.11 10.39
CA PHE A 42 -6.57 0.41 10.77
C PHE A 42 -6.94 0.65 12.24
N ASP A 43 -5.94 0.67 13.13
CA ASP A 43 -6.12 0.99 14.54
C ASP A 43 -6.54 2.45 14.73
N LEU A 44 -5.91 3.36 13.99
CA LEU A 44 -6.23 4.79 14.06
C LEU A 44 -7.65 5.10 13.59
N LEU A 45 -8.07 4.47 12.49
CA LEU A 45 -9.43 4.60 11.94
C LEU A 45 -10.47 4.09 12.94
N GLU A 46 -10.25 2.91 13.52
CA GLU A 46 -11.14 2.34 14.54
C GLU A 46 -11.23 3.22 15.79
N ASN A 47 -10.12 3.81 16.24
CA ASN A 47 -10.09 4.75 17.37
C ASN A 47 -10.93 6.02 17.11
N LYS A 48 -11.11 6.40 15.84
CA LYS A 48 -11.99 7.51 15.41
C LYS A 48 -13.40 7.05 15.05
N GLY A 49 -13.73 5.78 15.25
CA GLY A 49 -15.02 5.19 14.90
C GLY A 49 -15.27 5.09 13.39
N LEU A 50 -14.22 5.19 12.58
CA LEU A 50 -14.27 5.07 11.13
C LEU A 50 -14.18 3.59 10.73
N LYS A 51 -14.96 3.22 9.71
CA LYS A 51 -14.92 1.88 9.14
C LYS A 51 -13.78 1.78 8.13
N TRP A 52 -13.21 0.59 8.03
CA TRP A 52 -12.23 0.22 7.00
C TRP A 52 -12.53 -1.17 6.45
N LYS A 53 -12.09 -1.46 5.22
CA LYS A 53 -12.05 -2.82 4.66
C LYS A 53 -10.84 -3.02 3.74
N ALA A 54 -10.31 -4.23 3.73
CA ALA A 54 -9.31 -4.68 2.76
C ALA A 54 -9.98 -5.67 1.78
N TYR A 55 -10.11 -5.28 0.52
CA TYR A 55 -10.72 -6.03 -0.55
C TYR A 55 -9.63 -6.75 -1.35
N ASN A 56 -9.66 -8.08 -1.38
CA ASN A 56 -8.61 -8.88 -1.99
C ASN A 56 -9.21 -9.79 -3.05
N GLU A 57 -8.70 -9.73 -4.27
CA GLU A 57 -9.08 -10.68 -5.31
C GLU A 57 -8.58 -12.09 -4.94
N ASP A 58 -9.41 -13.09 -5.24
CA ASP A 58 -9.14 -14.49 -4.99
C ASP A 58 -8.75 -14.87 -3.55
N ILE A 59 -9.03 -14.04 -2.56
CA ILE A 59 -9.04 -14.51 -1.16
C ILE A 59 -10.19 -15.54 -1.02
N PRO A 60 -9.95 -16.72 -0.43
CA PRO A 60 -10.94 -17.80 -0.43
C PRO A 60 -12.09 -17.52 0.54
N ASP A 61 -11.78 -16.92 1.68
CA ASP A 61 -12.73 -16.59 2.74
C ASP A 61 -12.32 -15.26 3.42
N SER A 62 -13.29 -14.55 4.00
CA SER A 62 -12.98 -13.37 4.79
C SER A 62 -12.07 -13.72 5.97
N GLY A 63 -11.04 -12.89 6.21
CA GLY A 63 -10.07 -13.11 7.28
C GLY A 63 -9.10 -14.27 7.05
N TYR A 64 -8.91 -14.74 5.81
CA TYR A 64 -7.98 -15.82 5.50
C TYR A 64 -6.51 -15.46 5.81
N THR A 65 -5.88 -16.21 6.73
CA THR A 65 -4.53 -15.92 7.29
C THR A 65 -3.40 -16.77 6.71
N ALA A 66 -3.71 -17.80 5.91
CA ALA A 66 -2.67 -18.62 5.30
C ALA A 66 -1.93 -17.86 4.17
N TYR A 67 -0.72 -18.31 3.84
CA TYR A 67 0.18 -17.56 2.97
C TYR A 67 -0.34 -17.36 1.55
N SER A 68 -1.02 -18.36 0.97
CA SER A 68 -1.53 -18.29 -0.41
C SER A 68 -2.77 -19.14 -0.59
N ALA A 69 -3.63 -18.79 -1.54
CA ALA A 69 -4.84 -19.54 -1.88
C ALA A 69 -5.09 -19.54 -3.39
N ASN A 70 -6.11 -20.30 -3.83
CA ASN A 70 -6.58 -20.32 -5.21
C ASN A 70 -5.45 -20.50 -6.24
N ASN A 71 -4.64 -21.54 -6.01
CA ASN A 71 -3.47 -21.87 -6.84
C ASN A 71 -2.42 -20.74 -6.93
N GLY A 72 -2.30 -19.94 -5.87
CA GLY A 72 -1.32 -18.87 -5.77
C GLY A 72 -1.76 -17.54 -6.36
N SER A 73 -3.01 -17.40 -6.81
CA SER A 73 -3.51 -16.12 -7.30
C SER A 73 -3.68 -15.09 -6.17
N TYR A 74 -4.11 -15.55 -4.99
CA TYR A 74 -4.04 -14.77 -3.76
C TYR A 74 -2.75 -15.07 -3.00
N VAL A 75 -2.06 -14.01 -2.58
CA VAL A 75 -0.87 -14.08 -1.72
C VAL A 75 -1.00 -13.11 -0.56
N ARG A 76 -0.75 -13.61 0.66
CA ARG A 76 -0.86 -12.83 1.91
C ARG A 76 0.09 -11.64 1.95
N LYS A 77 1.25 -11.74 1.28
CA LYS A 77 2.25 -10.66 1.22
C LYS A 77 1.71 -9.36 0.62
N HIS A 78 0.63 -9.40 -0.18
CA HIS A 78 -0.03 -8.22 -0.74
C HIS A 78 -1.24 -7.73 0.09
N ASN A 79 -1.49 -8.34 1.26
CA ASN A 79 -2.59 -8.01 2.15
C ASN A 79 -2.07 -7.48 3.48
N PRO A 80 -1.78 -6.17 3.58
CA PRO A 80 -1.13 -5.61 4.76
C PRO A 80 -2.02 -5.62 6.00
N ALA A 81 -3.33 -5.81 5.90
CA ALA A 81 -4.20 -5.90 7.07
C ALA A 81 -4.02 -7.22 7.83
N ILE A 82 -4.03 -8.36 7.13
CA ILE A 82 -4.00 -9.69 7.77
C ILE A 82 -2.60 -10.06 8.30
N ILE A 83 -1.58 -9.28 7.95
CA ILE A 83 -0.19 -9.45 8.42
C ILE A 83 -0.03 -9.04 9.89
N PHE A 84 -0.86 -8.12 10.41
CA PHE A 84 -0.81 -7.73 11.82
C PHE A 84 -1.58 -8.72 12.69
N ASP A 85 -0.94 -9.24 13.74
CA ASP A 85 -1.55 -10.19 14.67
C ASP A 85 -2.80 -9.62 15.35
N ASN A 86 -2.81 -8.31 15.61
CA ASN A 86 -3.97 -7.65 16.21
C ASN A 86 -5.20 -7.63 15.29
N ILE A 87 -5.05 -7.96 13.99
CA ILE A 87 -6.12 -8.16 13.01
C ILE A 87 -6.26 -9.65 12.69
N GLY A 88 -5.17 -10.30 12.26
CA GLY A 88 -5.17 -11.70 11.81
C GLY A 88 -5.60 -12.71 12.87
N LEU A 89 -5.28 -12.46 14.14
CA LEU A 89 -5.70 -13.31 15.27
C LEU A 89 -7.00 -12.83 15.93
N ASN A 90 -7.59 -11.73 15.44
CA ASN A 90 -8.83 -11.16 15.95
C ASN A 90 -9.97 -11.36 14.94
N GLN A 91 -10.86 -12.32 15.21
CA GLN A 91 -11.95 -12.68 14.31
C GLN A 91 -12.87 -11.51 13.91
N THR A 92 -13.06 -10.53 14.81
CA THR A 92 -13.90 -9.36 14.51
C THR A 92 -13.19 -8.43 13.53
N ARG A 93 -11.88 -8.22 13.68
CA ARG A 93 -11.12 -7.33 12.79
C ARG A 93 -10.78 -8.02 11.47
N SER A 94 -10.41 -9.29 11.48
CA SER A 94 -10.14 -10.05 10.26
C SER A 94 -11.38 -10.18 9.36
N ALA A 95 -12.60 -10.05 9.90
CA ALA A 95 -13.83 -9.98 9.10
C ALA A 95 -13.90 -8.75 8.17
N ASN A 96 -13.09 -7.70 8.39
CA ASN A 96 -12.95 -6.56 7.48
C ASN A 96 -12.02 -6.84 6.29
N VAL A 97 -11.30 -7.98 6.31
CA VAL A 97 -10.51 -8.47 5.18
C VAL A 97 -11.40 -9.40 4.37
N VAL A 98 -11.83 -8.96 3.20
CA VAL A 98 -12.93 -9.56 2.43
C VAL A 98 -12.53 -9.81 0.98
N SER A 99 -13.32 -10.64 0.29
CA SER A 99 -13.22 -10.81 -1.17
C SER A 99 -13.47 -9.48 -1.90
N ALA A 100 -12.71 -9.24 -2.98
CA ALA A 100 -12.93 -8.12 -3.88
C ALA A 100 -14.36 -8.06 -4.46
N ALA A 101 -15.07 -9.20 -4.53
CA ALA A 101 -16.49 -9.22 -4.92
C ALA A 101 -17.37 -8.39 -3.96
N GLN A 102 -17.00 -8.30 -2.68
CA GLN A 102 -17.69 -7.49 -1.69
C GLN A 102 -17.62 -6.00 -1.99
N PHE A 103 -16.58 -5.53 -2.70
CA PHE A 103 -16.44 -4.12 -3.06
C PHE A 103 -17.61 -3.64 -3.94
N LYS A 104 -18.02 -4.45 -4.93
CA LYS A 104 -19.19 -4.15 -5.77
C LYS A 104 -20.49 -4.11 -4.96
N VAL A 105 -20.63 -5.02 -3.99
CA VAL A 105 -21.79 -5.06 -3.09
C VAL A 105 -21.82 -3.81 -2.20
N ASP A 106 -20.68 -3.39 -1.66
CA ASP A 106 -20.58 -2.19 -0.83
C ASP A 106 -20.84 -0.92 -1.64
N ILE A 107 -20.40 -0.84 -2.90
CA ILE A 107 -20.75 0.25 -3.82
C ILE A 107 -22.26 0.31 -4.03
N GLN A 108 -22.89 -0.83 -4.40
CA GLN A 108 -24.33 -0.89 -4.68
C GLN A 108 -25.18 -0.50 -3.47
N ASN A 109 -24.71 -0.82 -2.27
CA ASN A 109 -25.39 -0.52 -1.01
C ASN A 109 -24.98 0.82 -0.39
N ASN A 110 -24.17 1.64 -1.08
CA ASN A 110 -23.62 2.89 -0.57
C ASN A 110 -22.96 2.74 0.82
N ASN A 111 -22.19 1.66 0.99
CA ASN A 111 -21.56 1.22 2.23
C ASN A 111 -20.04 1.04 2.08
N VAL A 112 -19.43 1.73 1.11
CA VAL A 112 -17.97 1.79 0.98
C VAL A 112 -17.41 2.52 2.23
N PRO A 113 -16.42 1.94 2.92
CA PRO A 113 -15.89 2.50 4.17
C PRO A 113 -15.00 3.72 3.93
N ALA A 114 -14.77 4.50 4.99
CA ALA A 114 -13.91 5.69 4.99
C ALA A 114 -12.49 5.42 4.45
N TYR A 115 -11.99 4.20 4.68
CA TYR A 115 -10.74 3.70 4.13
C TYR A 115 -10.92 2.31 3.51
N SER A 116 -10.63 2.18 2.22
CA SER A 116 -10.64 0.91 1.51
C SER A 116 -9.27 0.62 0.91
N PHE A 117 -8.77 -0.60 1.12
CA PHE A 117 -7.54 -1.06 0.48
C PHE A 117 -7.89 -2.18 -0.51
N TYR A 118 -7.74 -1.96 -1.81
CA TYR A 118 -8.06 -2.95 -2.84
C TYR A 118 -6.77 -3.55 -3.42
N THR A 119 -6.62 -4.86 -3.30
CA THR A 119 -5.49 -5.64 -3.82
C THR A 119 -6.00 -6.59 -4.94
N PRO A 120 -5.61 -6.36 -6.21
CA PRO A 120 -5.79 -7.32 -7.30
C PRO A 120 -4.99 -8.60 -7.04
N ASN A 121 -5.35 -9.68 -7.73
CA ASN A 121 -4.59 -10.93 -7.63
C ASN A 121 -3.24 -10.83 -8.36
N ILE A 122 -2.33 -11.79 -8.14
CA ILE A 122 -0.96 -11.78 -8.68
C ILE A 122 -0.86 -11.72 -10.23
N THR A 123 -1.98 -11.96 -10.91
CA THR A 123 -2.06 -11.89 -12.38
C THR A 123 -2.49 -10.50 -12.82
N ASN A 124 -3.51 -9.94 -12.16
CA ASN A 124 -4.09 -8.64 -12.45
C ASN A 124 -3.25 -7.48 -11.93
N ASP A 125 -2.44 -7.71 -10.90
CA ASP A 125 -1.52 -6.72 -10.34
C ASP A 125 -0.28 -6.49 -11.20
N GLY A 126 0.03 -7.37 -12.17
CA GLY A 126 1.20 -7.27 -13.03
C GLY A 126 2.42 -8.08 -12.59
N HIS A 127 2.39 -8.71 -11.41
CA HIS A 127 3.54 -9.41 -10.83
C HIS A 127 3.94 -10.66 -11.64
N ASN A 128 2.97 -11.50 -12.03
CA ASN A 128 3.22 -12.69 -12.87
C ASN A 128 2.90 -12.46 -14.36
N THR A 129 2.60 -11.21 -14.72
CA THR A 129 2.24 -10.81 -16.08
C THR A 129 3.10 -9.64 -16.51
N ASP A 130 2.49 -8.55 -16.95
CA ASP A 130 3.18 -7.31 -17.30
C ASP A 130 2.26 -6.09 -17.13
N GLY A 131 2.83 -4.90 -17.29
CA GLY A 131 2.12 -3.63 -17.11
C GLY A 131 1.04 -3.40 -18.17
N THR A 132 1.14 -4.06 -19.33
CA THR A 132 0.09 -4.00 -20.35
C THR A 132 -1.11 -4.82 -19.90
N PHE A 133 -0.88 -6.02 -19.36
CA PHE A 133 -1.93 -6.86 -18.79
C PHE A 133 -2.61 -6.15 -17.62
N ALA A 134 -1.82 -5.65 -16.67
CA ALA A 134 -2.31 -4.93 -15.50
C ALA A 134 -3.07 -3.65 -15.89
N GLY A 135 -2.59 -2.91 -16.90
CA GLY A 135 -3.28 -1.75 -17.46
C GLY A 135 -4.61 -2.07 -18.14
N ASN A 136 -4.69 -3.18 -18.90
CA ASN A 136 -5.94 -3.64 -19.50
C ASN A 136 -6.95 -4.10 -18.45
N TRP A 137 -6.49 -4.81 -17.42
CA TRP A 137 -7.32 -5.17 -16.27
C TRP A 137 -7.85 -3.91 -15.57
N LEU A 138 -6.98 -2.94 -15.30
CA LEU A 138 -7.34 -1.69 -14.62
C LEU A 138 -8.38 -0.90 -15.43
N ASP A 139 -8.21 -0.77 -16.75
CA ASP A 139 -9.20 -0.11 -17.61
C ASP A 139 -10.58 -0.79 -17.52
N GLY A 140 -10.61 -2.13 -17.56
CA GLY A 140 -11.83 -2.91 -17.36
C GLY A 140 -12.44 -2.72 -15.97
N PHE A 141 -11.62 -2.72 -14.92
CA PHE A 141 -12.05 -2.48 -13.54
C PHE A 141 -12.66 -1.08 -13.38
N LEU A 142 -11.98 -0.04 -13.87
CA LEU A 142 -12.46 1.34 -13.82
C LEU A 142 -13.79 1.50 -14.55
N LYS A 143 -13.91 0.98 -15.77
CA LYS A 143 -15.17 1.06 -16.56
C LYS A 143 -16.33 0.31 -15.93
N SER A 144 -16.08 -0.88 -15.39
CA SER A 144 -17.15 -1.77 -14.89
C SER A 144 -17.53 -1.55 -13.43
N THR A 145 -16.60 -1.06 -12.61
CA THR A 145 -16.76 -1.00 -11.15
C THR A 145 -16.76 0.43 -10.62
N ILE A 146 -15.93 1.32 -11.17
CA ILE A 146 -15.72 2.67 -10.63
C ILE A 146 -16.54 3.74 -11.37
N ALA A 147 -16.66 3.65 -12.70
CA ALA A 147 -17.17 4.74 -13.53
C ALA A 147 -18.57 5.27 -13.17
N ASN A 148 -19.43 4.41 -12.61
CA ASN A 148 -20.80 4.76 -12.20
C ASN A 148 -21.01 4.70 -10.69
N ALA A 149 -19.92 4.56 -9.92
CA ALA A 149 -20.01 4.45 -8.47
C ALA A 149 -20.15 5.84 -7.85
N THR A 150 -21.28 6.12 -7.21
CA THR A 150 -21.60 7.45 -6.66
C THR A 150 -20.59 7.92 -5.62
N PHE A 151 -19.99 7.00 -4.88
CA PHE A 151 -18.98 7.31 -3.87
C PHE A 151 -17.77 8.06 -4.44
N VAL A 152 -17.50 7.94 -5.75
CA VAL A 152 -16.37 8.60 -6.43
C VAL A 152 -16.48 10.12 -6.36
N GLU A 153 -17.69 10.68 -6.28
CA GLU A 153 -17.91 12.13 -6.17
C GLU A 153 -17.25 12.71 -4.91
N ASP A 154 -17.30 11.96 -3.81
CA ASP A 154 -16.77 12.36 -2.51
C ASP A 154 -15.45 11.66 -2.15
N ALA A 155 -14.89 10.87 -3.06
CA ALA A 155 -13.70 10.06 -2.80
C ALA A 155 -12.44 10.57 -3.50
N LEU A 156 -11.29 10.38 -2.83
CA LEU A 156 -9.98 10.25 -3.47
C LEU A 156 -9.64 8.77 -3.68
N ILE A 157 -9.15 8.43 -4.87
CA ILE A 157 -8.66 7.10 -5.21
C ILE A 157 -7.22 7.23 -5.67
N LEU A 158 -6.33 6.51 -4.99
CA LEU A 158 -4.93 6.34 -5.37
C LEU A 158 -4.77 5.01 -6.06
N ILE A 159 -4.28 5.04 -7.29
CA ILE A 159 -3.90 3.86 -8.05
C ILE A 159 -2.39 3.89 -8.19
N THR A 160 -1.71 2.88 -7.65
CA THR A 160 -0.25 2.86 -7.56
C THR A 160 0.28 1.43 -7.62
N PHE A 161 1.59 1.31 -7.68
CA PHE A 161 2.30 0.05 -7.52
C PHE A 161 2.94 -0.01 -6.14
N ASP A 162 3.28 -1.19 -5.65
CA ASP A 162 4.08 -1.37 -4.44
C ASP A 162 5.54 -0.98 -4.61
N GLU A 163 6.14 -1.31 -5.75
CA GLU A 163 7.53 -1.01 -6.09
C GLU A 163 7.78 -1.01 -7.60
N SER A 164 9.00 -0.71 -8.01
CA SER A 164 9.47 -1.01 -9.37
C SER A 164 10.24 -2.34 -9.37
N GLU A 165 10.37 -2.98 -10.53
CA GLU A 165 11.18 -4.22 -10.64
C GLU A 165 12.70 -3.94 -10.66
N THR A 166 13.09 -2.66 -10.84
CA THR A 166 14.48 -2.29 -11.13
C THR A 166 15.21 -1.74 -9.90
N TYR A 167 16.04 -2.57 -9.27
CA TYR A 167 16.77 -2.24 -8.04
C TYR A 167 17.94 -1.26 -8.25
N THR A 168 18.39 -1.09 -9.49
CA THR A 168 19.53 -0.21 -9.86
C THR A 168 19.10 1.21 -10.19
N GLU A 169 17.81 1.45 -10.32
CA GLU A 169 17.24 2.77 -10.58
C GLU A 169 16.45 3.22 -9.36
N ARG A 170 16.17 4.51 -9.24
CA ARG A 170 15.32 5.00 -8.15
C ARG A 170 13.98 4.25 -8.18
N ASN A 171 13.45 3.92 -7.01
CA ASN A 171 12.19 3.18 -6.86
C ASN A 171 10.94 4.02 -7.20
N GLN A 172 10.97 4.68 -8.35
CA GLN A 172 9.90 5.53 -8.83
C GLN A 172 8.84 4.66 -9.50
N ILE A 173 7.59 4.84 -9.09
CA ILE A 173 6.47 3.99 -9.49
C ILE A 173 5.39 4.80 -10.20
N TRP A 174 4.69 4.16 -11.13
CA TRP A 174 3.55 4.78 -11.78
C TRP A 174 2.44 5.00 -10.75
N THR A 175 1.85 6.20 -10.73
CA THR A 175 0.82 6.55 -9.77
C THR A 175 -0.15 7.57 -10.34
N CYS A 176 -1.44 7.33 -10.13
CA CYS A 176 -2.53 8.19 -10.55
C CYS A 176 -3.48 8.48 -9.39
N LEU A 177 -3.92 9.73 -9.28
CA LEU A 177 -5.05 10.11 -8.44
C LEU A 177 -6.27 10.33 -9.32
N ILE A 178 -7.39 9.74 -8.94
CA ILE A 178 -8.72 10.03 -9.51
C ILE A 178 -9.70 10.30 -8.37
N GLY A 179 -10.82 10.95 -8.67
CA GLY A 179 -11.82 11.28 -7.67
C GLY A 179 -12.55 12.58 -7.94
N GLY A 180 -13.73 12.74 -7.35
CA GLY A 180 -14.52 13.97 -7.43
C GLY A 180 -13.96 15.09 -6.57
N VAL A 181 -13.25 14.76 -5.48
CA VAL A 181 -12.59 15.71 -4.58
C VAL A 181 -11.40 16.45 -5.20
N ILE A 182 -10.87 15.96 -6.33
CA ILE A 182 -9.79 16.62 -7.06
C ILE A 182 -10.36 17.83 -7.80
N PRO A 183 -9.84 19.06 -7.57
CA PRO A 183 -10.29 20.26 -8.25
C PRO A 183 -10.28 20.10 -9.77
N GLN A 184 -11.31 20.62 -10.46
CA GLN A 184 -11.49 20.42 -11.89
C GLN A 184 -10.30 20.89 -12.74
N ASN A 185 -9.62 21.96 -12.32
CA ASN A 185 -8.43 22.50 -12.98
C ASN A 185 -7.16 21.66 -12.78
N LEU A 186 -7.20 20.63 -11.92
CA LEU A 186 -6.11 19.69 -11.66
C LEU A 186 -6.40 18.29 -12.21
N LYS A 187 -7.56 18.08 -12.86
CA LYS A 187 -7.82 16.83 -13.57
C LYS A 187 -7.06 16.83 -14.89
N ASN A 188 -6.50 15.68 -15.26
CA ASN A 188 -5.64 15.50 -16.44
C ASN A 188 -4.35 16.35 -16.41
N THR A 189 -3.84 16.66 -15.22
CA THR A 189 -2.54 17.32 -15.04
C THR A 189 -1.53 16.38 -14.39
N THR A 190 -0.29 16.84 -14.29
CA THR A 190 0.78 16.16 -13.55
C THR A 190 1.09 16.90 -12.25
N ASP A 191 1.69 16.19 -11.31
CA ASP A 191 2.23 16.73 -10.05
C ASP A 191 3.57 16.03 -9.80
N ASP A 192 4.61 16.84 -9.64
CA ASP A 192 6.02 16.47 -9.50
C ASP A 192 6.55 16.58 -8.06
N THR A 193 5.67 16.92 -7.11
CA THR A 193 5.97 16.86 -5.68
C THR A 193 6.47 15.46 -5.33
N PHE A 194 7.53 15.38 -4.53
CA PHE A 194 8.07 14.11 -4.07
C PHE A 194 7.12 13.45 -3.06
N TYR A 195 6.68 12.24 -3.40
CA TYR A 195 5.82 11.41 -2.57
C TYR A 195 6.39 10.03 -2.34
N THR A 196 5.96 9.39 -1.25
CA THR A 196 6.19 7.96 -1.01
C THR A 196 4.92 7.26 -0.54
N HIS A 197 4.99 5.96 -0.23
CA HIS A 197 3.88 5.26 0.46
C HIS A 197 3.50 5.91 1.80
N TYR A 198 4.44 6.57 2.48
CA TYR A 198 4.14 7.35 3.68
C TYR A 198 3.33 8.61 3.38
N SER A 199 3.42 9.16 2.17
CA SER A 199 2.58 10.28 1.73
C SER A 199 1.11 9.94 1.64
N ALA A 200 0.79 8.73 1.14
CA ALA A 200 -0.59 8.25 1.09
C ALA A 200 -1.14 8.07 2.52
N LEU A 201 -0.38 7.42 3.40
CA LEU A 201 -0.73 7.24 4.81
C LEU A 201 -0.96 8.57 5.52
N HIS A 202 0.00 9.50 5.43
CA HIS A 202 -0.07 10.79 6.10
C HIS A 202 -1.23 11.65 5.58
N THR A 203 -1.55 11.55 4.28
CA THR A 203 -2.74 12.22 3.73
C THR A 203 -4.02 11.70 4.36
N VAL A 204 -4.16 10.37 4.56
CA VAL A 204 -5.32 9.75 5.21
C VAL A 204 -5.39 10.14 6.68
N GLU A 205 -4.25 10.14 7.37
CA GLU A 205 -4.13 10.54 8.77
C GLU A 205 -4.63 11.97 8.98
N LEU A 206 -4.15 12.93 8.19
CA LEU A 206 -4.62 14.32 8.29
C LEU A 206 -6.08 14.48 7.85
N ASN A 207 -6.52 13.78 6.80
CA ASN A 207 -7.90 13.89 6.30
C ASN A 207 -8.94 13.52 7.37
N TRP A 208 -8.62 12.54 8.20
CA TRP A 208 -9.51 12.03 9.23
C TRP A 208 -9.13 12.46 10.65
N ASP A 209 -8.16 13.37 10.79
CA ASP A 209 -7.62 13.81 12.09
C ASP A 209 -7.21 12.62 12.98
N LEU A 210 -6.53 11.62 12.40
CA LEU A 210 -6.23 10.36 13.06
C LEU A 210 -5.13 10.46 14.13
N GLY A 211 -4.35 11.54 14.13
CA GLY A 211 -3.01 11.55 14.71
C GLY A 211 -2.00 10.93 13.76
N ASP A 212 -0.89 10.43 14.31
CA ASP A 212 0.18 9.77 13.55
C ASP A 212 0.60 8.46 14.25
N LEU A 213 1.33 7.60 13.52
CA LEU A 213 1.88 6.35 14.02
C LEU A 213 3.29 6.51 14.62
N GLY A 214 3.86 7.73 14.57
CA GLY A 214 5.19 8.06 15.08
C GLY A 214 6.35 7.47 14.26
N LYS A 215 6.13 7.07 13.00
CA LYS A 215 7.12 6.39 12.15
C LYS A 215 7.43 7.24 10.92
N GLY A 216 7.62 6.62 9.75
CA GLY A 216 7.92 7.28 8.48
C GLY A 216 6.85 8.25 8.00
N ASP A 217 5.61 8.07 8.46
CA ASP A 217 4.48 9.01 8.35
C ASP A 217 4.76 10.39 8.98
N THR A 218 5.66 10.47 9.97
CA THR A 218 6.10 11.74 10.57
C THR A 218 7.36 12.34 9.93
N ASN A 219 7.98 11.62 8.99
CA ASN A 219 9.19 12.08 8.33
C ASN A 219 8.85 13.13 7.26
N LYS A 220 9.03 14.41 7.58
CA LYS A 220 8.73 15.55 6.68
C LYS A 220 9.28 15.46 5.27
N THR A 221 10.35 14.71 5.02
CA THR A 221 10.89 14.49 3.67
C THR A 221 10.15 13.38 2.94
N LEU A 222 9.80 12.28 3.62
CA LEU A 222 9.19 11.10 3.00
C LEU A 222 7.65 11.14 3.01
N SER A 223 7.04 11.93 3.88
CA SER A 223 5.59 11.97 4.10
C SER A 223 4.96 13.32 3.73
N ASN A 224 5.37 13.93 2.60
CA ASN A 224 4.55 14.99 1.99
C ASN A 224 3.11 14.52 1.80
N VAL A 225 2.10 15.37 1.91
CA VAL A 225 0.70 15.00 1.57
C VAL A 225 0.38 15.46 0.15
N PHE A 226 -0.63 14.87 -0.50
CA PHE A 226 -0.97 15.27 -1.87
C PHE A 226 -1.16 16.79 -1.98
N ALA A 227 -0.42 17.43 -2.87
CA ALA A 227 -0.20 18.87 -2.88
C ALA A 227 -1.51 19.66 -3.05
N PHE A 228 -2.46 19.13 -3.80
CA PHE A 228 -3.78 19.74 -3.95
C PHE A 228 -4.58 19.76 -2.62
N ALA A 229 -4.35 18.76 -1.75
CA ALA A 229 -5.02 18.62 -0.46
C ALA A 229 -4.28 19.36 0.66
N ALA A 230 -2.97 19.58 0.53
CA ALA A 230 -2.13 20.18 1.57
C ALA A 230 -2.70 21.47 2.19
N PRO A 231 -3.25 22.44 1.43
CA PRO A 231 -3.86 23.64 2.01
C PRO A 231 -5.08 23.33 2.90
N ALA A 232 -5.94 22.40 2.47
CA ALA A 232 -7.11 22.00 3.24
C ALA A 232 -6.74 21.20 4.49
N LEU A 233 -5.65 20.45 4.43
CA LEU A 233 -5.11 19.66 5.54
C LEU A 233 -4.26 20.49 6.51
N GLY A 234 -4.07 21.79 6.25
CA GLY A 234 -3.20 22.65 7.06
C GLY A 234 -1.73 22.21 7.05
N TYR A 235 -1.30 21.48 6.01
CA TYR A 235 0.05 20.93 5.89
C TYR A 235 0.89 21.71 4.89
N SER A 236 2.19 21.82 5.17
CA SER A 236 3.17 22.44 4.27
C SER A 236 4.17 21.40 3.79
N ASN A 237 4.06 21.01 2.53
CA ASN A 237 5.00 20.08 1.91
C ASN A 237 6.42 20.65 1.87
N VAL A 238 7.40 19.76 1.98
CA VAL A 238 8.81 20.06 1.81
C VAL A 238 9.17 19.88 0.33
N ASN A 239 9.86 20.87 -0.23
CA ASN A 239 10.49 20.73 -1.54
C ASN A 239 11.73 19.83 -1.43
N VAL A 240 11.62 18.59 -1.89
CA VAL A 240 12.70 17.59 -1.83
C VAL A 240 13.45 17.59 -3.15
N THR A 241 14.62 18.23 -3.17
CA THR A 241 15.49 18.29 -4.36
C THR A 241 16.42 17.09 -4.46
N ASP A 242 16.95 16.63 -3.33
CA ASP A 242 17.82 15.46 -3.23
C ASP A 242 16.97 14.22 -2.96
N ILE A 243 16.37 13.71 -4.03
CA ILE A 243 15.42 12.59 -3.95
C ILE A 243 16.17 11.30 -3.55
N PRO A 244 15.78 10.63 -2.45
CA PRO A 244 16.42 9.40 -1.99
C PRO A 244 16.23 8.25 -2.99
N PHE A 245 17.17 7.29 -2.98
CA PHE A 245 17.17 6.14 -3.90
C PHE A 245 16.04 5.13 -3.64
N LEU A 246 15.76 4.86 -2.35
CA LEU A 246 14.64 4.04 -1.84
C LEU A 246 14.58 2.57 -2.30
N ASN A 247 15.74 1.93 -2.43
CA ASN A 247 15.85 0.49 -2.73
C ASN A 247 16.45 -0.34 -1.58
N ASN A 248 17.00 0.33 -0.56
CA ASN A 248 17.75 -0.34 0.49
C ASN A 248 16.82 -0.91 1.55
N THR A 249 17.17 -2.09 2.05
CA THR A 249 16.56 -2.66 3.25
C THR A 249 16.58 -1.67 4.41
N ILE A 250 15.40 -1.47 5.02
CA ILE A 250 15.23 -0.72 6.26
C ILE A 250 15.24 -1.73 7.41
N THR A 251 16.02 -1.44 8.46
CA THR A 251 16.11 -2.31 9.64
C THR A 251 14.98 -2.06 10.64
N GLY A 252 14.51 -3.11 11.30
CA GLY A 252 13.47 -3.04 12.32
C GLY A 252 13.37 -4.34 13.13
N ILE A 253 12.29 -4.47 13.89
CA ILE A 253 12.08 -5.60 14.81
C ILE A 253 12.01 -6.97 14.12
N LEU A 254 11.75 -7.02 12.82
CA LEU A 254 11.66 -8.23 11.99
C LEU A 254 12.92 -8.48 11.15
N THR A 255 13.92 -7.62 11.22
CA THR A 255 15.15 -7.80 10.44
C THR A 255 15.91 -9.05 10.87
N ASN A 256 16.21 -9.92 9.89
CA ASN A 256 16.86 -11.23 10.10
C ASN A 256 16.05 -12.20 10.99
N ASN A 257 14.77 -11.94 11.23
CA ASN A 257 13.88 -12.86 11.91
C ASN A 257 13.11 -13.70 10.90
N SER A 258 12.92 -14.98 11.19
CA SER A 258 11.97 -15.81 10.43
C SER A 258 10.55 -15.57 10.96
N TRP A 259 9.53 -15.98 10.19
CA TRP A 259 8.13 -16.07 10.65
C TRP A 259 8.01 -16.50 12.12
N ASN A 260 8.61 -17.64 12.46
CA ASN A 260 8.47 -18.29 13.75
C ASN A 260 9.04 -17.44 14.90
N ALA A 261 10.02 -16.59 14.59
CA ALA A 261 10.65 -15.69 15.55
C ALA A 261 9.80 -14.43 15.79
N THR A 262 8.89 -14.09 14.87
CA THR A 262 8.02 -12.90 14.96
C THR A 262 6.84 -13.08 15.92
N SER A 263 6.29 -14.30 15.99
CA SER A 263 5.11 -14.64 16.79
C SER A 263 5.44 -15.25 18.17
N SER A 264 6.71 -15.18 18.60
CA SER A 264 7.12 -15.73 19.90
C SER A 264 7.23 -14.66 20.98
N GLY A 265 6.30 -14.71 21.93
CA GLY A 265 6.69 -14.54 23.31
C GLY A 265 7.75 -15.60 23.65
N ASN A 266 9.02 -15.18 23.73
CA ASN A 266 10.15 -15.89 24.33
C ASN A 266 10.58 -17.22 23.68
N SER A 267 11.61 -17.23 22.81
CA SER A 267 12.80 -18.12 22.93
C SER A 267 13.85 -17.93 21.83
N SER A 268 15.09 -17.84 22.29
CA SER A 268 16.38 -17.72 21.61
C SER A 268 16.81 -18.94 20.77
N SER A 269 17.49 -18.73 19.62
CA SER A 269 18.91 -19.14 19.38
C SER A 269 19.35 -19.14 17.89
N SER A 270 20.24 -18.19 17.55
CA SER A 270 21.51 -18.29 16.79
C SER A 270 21.75 -19.28 15.62
N SER A 271 22.19 -18.71 14.48
CA SER A 271 23.52 -18.87 13.82
C SER A 271 23.59 -19.36 12.35
N GLY A 272 24.17 -18.51 11.48
CA GLY A 272 25.36 -18.87 10.67
C GLY A 272 25.24 -18.99 9.13
N GLY A 273 26.03 -18.20 8.38
CA GLY A 273 26.63 -18.65 7.10
C GLY A 273 26.66 -17.66 5.93
N SER A 274 27.86 -17.30 5.45
CA SER A 274 28.22 -16.22 4.51
C SER A 274 28.48 -16.66 3.04
N GLY A 275 28.43 -15.70 2.08
CA GLY A 275 29.25 -15.64 0.84
C GLY A 275 28.47 -15.77 -0.48
N GLY A 276 28.71 -15.05 -1.59
CA GLY A 276 29.64 -13.98 -1.96
C GLY A 276 29.65 -13.73 -3.49
N SER A 277 29.64 -12.46 -3.90
CA SER A 277 30.31 -11.79 -5.05
C SER A 277 30.05 -12.11 -6.55
N GLN A 278 29.55 -11.06 -7.24
CA GLN A 278 29.98 -10.38 -8.50
C GLN A 278 29.98 -11.05 -9.89
N GLY A 279 29.47 -10.29 -10.88
CA GLY A 279 29.83 -10.35 -12.30
C GLY A 279 29.05 -9.36 -13.18
N ASN A 280 29.74 -8.52 -13.95
CA ASN A 280 29.31 -7.26 -14.60
C ASN A 280 28.98 -7.42 -16.10
N GLY A 281 28.12 -6.56 -16.69
CA GLY A 281 27.97 -6.44 -18.15
C GLY A 281 26.81 -5.55 -18.65
N SER A 282 27.14 -4.36 -19.17
CA SER A 282 26.30 -3.41 -19.96
C SER A 282 25.87 -4.00 -21.33
N VAL A 283 24.86 -3.58 -22.11
CA VAL A 283 24.46 -2.24 -22.61
C VAL A 283 23.02 -2.30 -23.20
N GLY A 284 22.17 -1.30 -22.92
CA GLY A 284 21.26 -0.62 -23.88
C GLY A 284 20.01 -1.31 -24.44
N ALA A 285 18.84 -0.95 -23.89
CA ALA A 285 17.60 -0.54 -24.60
C ALA A 285 16.54 -0.20 -23.53
N VAL A 286 15.77 0.88 -23.70
CA VAL A 286 14.66 1.23 -22.79
C VAL A 286 13.58 0.16 -22.94
N HIS A 287 13.54 -0.72 -21.94
CA HIS A 287 12.57 -1.79 -21.76
C HIS A 287 12.07 -1.64 -20.33
N VAL A 288 10.76 -1.62 -20.11
CA VAL A 288 10.18 -1.63 -18.77
C VAL A 288 9.97 -3.10 -18.42
N PRO A 289 10.84 -3.76 -17.63
CA PRO A 289 10.53 -5.09 -17.12
C PRO A 289 9.52 -4.91 -15.98
N VAL A 290 8.44 -5.70 -16.05
CA VAL A 290 7.37 -5.66 -15.07
C VAL A 290 7.51 -6.89 -14.19
N ALA A 291 7.71 -6.66 -12.91
CA ALA A 291 7.04 -7.37 -11.83
C ALA A 291 6.90 -6.36 -10.67
N ALA A 292 5.78 -5.65 -10.69
CA ALA A 292 5.35 -4.75 -9.63
C ALA A 292 3.86 -5.00 -9.48
N ALA A 293 3.35 -5.06 -8.24
CA ALA A 293 1.95 -5.31 -7.97
C ALA A 293 1.17 -3.98 -7.93
N ILE A 294 0.22 -3.78 -8.84
CA ILE A 294 -0.80 -2.72 -8.71
C ILE A 294 -1.63 -3.01 -7.47
N PHE A 295 -1.84 -2.01 -6.62
CA PHE A 295 -2.97 -2.01 -5.70
C PHE A 295 -3.62 -0.62 -5.69
N ALA A 296 -4.93 -0.59 -5.51
CA ALA A 296 -5.67 0.66 -5.43
C ALA A 296 -6.00 0.93 -3.96
N VAL A 297 -5.42 1.98 -3.38
CA VAL A 297 -5.95 2.53 -2.12
C VAL A 297 -7.14 3.39 -2.49
N LEU A 298 -8.32 2.87 -2.18
CA LEU A 298 -9.58 3.58 -2.27
C LEU A 298 -9.83 4.28 -0.92
N ALA A 299 -9.22 5.43 -0.70
CA ALA A 299 -9.54 6.23 0.49
C ALA A 299 -9.28 7.73 0.26
N ALA A 300 -10.37 8.49 0.19
CA ALA A 300 -10.62 9.59 1.13
C ALA A 300 -12.07 10.05 0.92
N PHE A 301 -13.02 9.58 1.73
CA PHE A 301 -14.35 10.21 1.76
C PHE A 301 -14.20 11.58 2.42
N VAL A 302 -14.49 12.64 1.70
CA VAL A 302 -14.57 13.98 2.29
C VAL A 302 -16.04 14.34 2.41
N PRO A 303 -16.57 14.47 3.64
CA PRO A 303 -17.71 15.34 3.79
C PRO A 303 -17.45 16.36 4.91
N TYR A 304 -16.35 17.10 4.87
CA TYR A 304 -16.27 18.44 5.49
C TYR A 304 -15.24 19.32 4.77
N LEU A 305 -15.65 19.90 3.65
CA LEU A 305 -15.05 21.13 3.11
C LEU A 305 -16.15 22.20 3.15
N PHE A 306 -16.17 22.98 4.22
CA PHE A 306 -16.71 24.34 4.25
C PHE A 306 -15.68 25.25 4.93
#